data_AF-A0A353WXF9-F1
#
_entry.id   AF-A0A353WXF9-F1
#
_cell.length_a   1.000
_cell.length_b   1.000
_cell.length_c   1.000
_cell.angle_alpha   90.00
_cell.angle_beta   90.00
_cell.angle_gamma   90.00
#
_symmetry.space_group_name_H-M   'P 1'
#
loop_
_entity.id
_entity.type
_entity.pdbx_description
1 polymer ?
#
loop_
_entity_poly.entity_id
_entity_poly.type
_entity_poly.pdbx_seq_one_letter_code
_entity_poly.pdbx_strand_id
1 'polypeptide(L)'
;MRNKILYFTLALTISLMGCGRKKNVPEIDKPQRTINVGFVVVDGVYNSELMAPYDIFHHVRFHIDTAMHVFTVAPDSGMVKTFEGISFKADHHFDDPALPDIDVLVLPSAENSMGSDLEDGRLIDFVREKGDEASFVVSLCDGAFVLAEAGLLDSLLVTTFPEDVDKLQSQYPLLELMKKVSFVHDGKAITSAGGALSYEPALYLVEMIYGKEVAKKVGNGLVITWSASLAPYEHGPKAMQYKPIW
;
A
#
# COMPACT_ATOMS: atom_id res chain seq x y z
N MET A 1 -75.37 -10.04 12.62
CA MET A 1 -74.17 -9.19 12.45
C MET A 1 -72.96 -10.10 12.45
N ARG A 2 -72.27 -10.25 11.32
CA ARG A 2 -71.24 -11.27 11.09
C ARG A 2 -69.96 -10.53 10.65
N ASN A 3 -69.06 -10.24 11.59
CA ASN A 3 -67.80 -9.55 11.29
C ASN A 3 -66.78 -10.54 10.72
N LYS A 4 -66.40 -10.33 9.46
CA LYS A 4 -65.26 -10.99 8.82
C LYS A 4 -64.01 -10.16 9.12
N ILE A 5 -63.03 -10.74 9.79
CA ILE A 5 -61.70 -10.17 9.97
C ILE A 5 -60.87 -10.56 8.73
N LEU A 6 -60.42 -9.56 7.98
CA LEU A 6 -59.59 -9.69 6.79
C LEU A 6 -58.13 -9.54 7.21
N TYR A 7 -57.33 -10.60 7.11
CA TYR A 7 -55.89 -10.54 7.34
C TYR A 7 -55.20 -10.04 6.06
N PHE A 8 -54.57 -8.87 6.15
CA PHE A 8 -53.66 -8.36 5.13
C PHE A 8 -52.24 -8.87 5.43
N THR A 9 -51.73 -9.77 4.59
CA THR A 9 -50.32 -10.17 4.59
C THR A 9 -49.49 -9.09 3.89
N LEU A 10 -48.69 -8.37 4.67
CA LEU A 10 -47.73 -7.39 4.15
C LEU A 10 -46.47 -8.14 3.70
N ALA A 11 -46.30 -8.33 2.38
CA ALA A 11 -45.06 -8.84 1.82
C ALA A 11 -44.02 -7.71 1.81
N LEU A 12 -43.01 -7.82 2.69
CA LEU A 12 -41.89 -6.90 2.76
C LEU A 12 -40.86 -7.28 1.68
N THR A 13 -40.87 -6.56 0.55
CA THR A 13 -39.79 -6.65 -0.44
C THR A 13 -38.57 -5.91 0.07
N ILE A 14 -37.55 -6.65 0.53
CA ILE A 14 -36.23 -6.10 0.84
C ILE A 14 -35.55 -5.79 -0.50
N SER A 15 -35.56 -4.52 -0.89
CA SER A 15 -34.74 -4.01 -1.97
C SER A 15 -33.29 -3.91 -1.49
N LEU A 16 -32.43 -4.81 -1.96
CA LEU A 16 -30.97 -4.67 -1.84
C LEU A 16 -30.50 -3.55 -2.77
N MET A 17 -30.67 -2.29 -2.34
CA MET A 17 -29.91 -1.18 -2.90
C MET A 17 -28.48 -1.28 -2.37
N GLY A 18 -27.63 -2.03 -3.08
CA GLY A 18 -26.18 -1.90 -3.00
C GLY A 18 -25.77 -0.52 -3.53
N CYS A 19 -25.99 0.52 -2.73
CA CYS A 19 -25.46 1.84 -2.99
C CYS A 19 -23.97 1.80 -2.64
N GLY A 20 -23.13 1.37 -3.59
CA GLY A 20 -21.69 1.50 -3.44
C GLY A 20 -21.36 2.97 -3.19
N ARG A 21 -20.91 3.31 -1.98
CA ARG A 21 -20.39 4.66 -1.69
C ARG A 21 -19.32 4.95 -2.75
N LYS A 22 -19.47 6.05 -3.49
CA LYS A 22 -18.35 6.59 -4.27
C LYS A 22 -17.23 6.91 -3.28
N LYS A 23 -16.16 6.12 -3.33
CA LYS A 23 -14.96 6.36 -2.52
C LYS A 23 -14.15 7.45 -3.21
N ASN A 24 -13.91 8.54 -2.49
CA ASN A 24 -13.10 9.65 -2.98
C ASN A 24 -11.69 9.48 -2.44
N VAL A 25 -10.69 9.73 -3.27
CA VAL A 25 -9.31 9.82 -2.80
C VAL A 25 -9.21 10.98 -1.80
N PRO A 26 -8.61 10.79 -0.60
CA PRO A 26 -8.47 11.85 0.38
C PRO A 26 -7.62 13.00 -0.15
N GLU A 27 -8.04 14.23 0.15
CA GLU A 27 -7.21 15.42 -0.11
C GLU A 27 -6.18 15.57 1.01
N ILE A 28 -4.92 15.78 0.62
CA ILE A 28 -3.79 15.98 1.54
C ILE A 28 -3.06 17.29 1.23
N ASP A 29 -2.33 17.80 2.21
CA ASP A 29 -1.43 18.93 2.01
C ASP A 29 -0.32 18.52 1.02
N LYS A 30 -0.18 19.29 -0.07
CA LYS A 30 0.77 18.97 -1.13
C LYS A 30 2.19 19.35 -0.73
N PRO A 31 3.18 18.48 -0.96
CA PRO A 31 4.56 18.79 -0.64
C PRO A 31 5.08 19.95 -1.49
N GLN A 32 5.93 20.79 -0.88
CA GLN A 32 6.61 21.92 -1.55
C GLN A 32 8.05 21.57 -1.97
N ARG A 33 8.41 20.29 -1.85
CA ARG A 33 9.73 19.74 -2.16
C ARG A 33 9.57 18.39 -2.87
N THR A 34 10.67 17.87 -3.40
CA THR A 34 10.75 16.50 -3.88
C THR A 34 10.48 15.53 -2.73
N ILE A 35 9.69 14.50 -3.04
CA ILE A 35 9.35 13.40 -2.14
C ILE A 35 10.28 12.22 -2.44
N ASN A 36 10.93 11.68 -1.42
CA ASN A 36 11.81 10.53 -1.50
C ASN A 36 11.04 9.21 -1.26
N VAL A 37 11.06 8.32 -2.23
CA VAL A 37 10.40 7.00 -2.16
C VAL A 37 11.46 5.93 -2.03
N GLY A 38 11.58 5.36 -0.84
CA GLY A 38 12.53 4.30 -0.53
C GLY A 38 11.88 2.93 -0.60
N PHE A 39 12.38 2.08 -1.49
CA PHE A 39 11.97 0.68 -1.60
C PHE A 39 12.91 -0.20 -0.78
N VAL A 40 12.42 -0.81 0.29
CA VAL A 40 13.21 -1.79 1.04
C VAL A 40 13.19 -3.11 0.27
N VAL A 41 14.36 -3.55 -0.16
CA VAL A 41 14.53 -4.75 -0.98
C VAL A 41 15.49 -5.72 -0.29
N VAL A 42 15.01 -6.94 -0.06
CA VAL A 42 15.82 -8.04 0.47
C VAL A 42 15.90 -9.17 -0.55
N ASP A 43 16.80 -10.13 -0.33
CA ASP A 43 16.87 -11.32 -1.18
C ASP A 43 15.53 -12.04 -1.20
N GLY A 44 15.13 -12.48 -2.39
CA GLY A 44 13.82 -13.07 -2.62
C GLY A 44 12.69 -12.07 -2.81
N VAL A 45 12.95 -10.75 -2.93
CA VAL A 45 11.91 -9.76 -3.27
C VAL A 45 11.19 -10.13 -4.58
N TYR A 46 9.86 -10.00 -4.64
CA TYR A 46 9.08 -10.34 -5.82
C TYR A 46 9.16 -9.26 -6.91
N ASN A 47 9.46 -9.66 -8.15
CA ASN A 47 9.62 -8.72 -9.28
C ASN A 47 8.40 -7.83 -9.48
N SER A 48 7.20 -8.42 -9.52
CA SER A 48 5.98 -7.68 -9.87
C SER A 48 5.58 -6.65 -8.83
N GLU A 49 5.99 -6.85 -7.57
CA GLU A 49 5.66 -5.99 -6.45
C GLU A 49 6.70 -4.91 -6.22
N LEU A 50 7.94 -5.16 -6.63
CA LEU A 50 8.97 -4.11 -6.75
C LEU A 50 8.70 -3.23 -7.97
N MET A 51 8.61 -3.83 -9.16
CA MET A 51 8.60 -3.09 -10.42
C MET A 51 7.33 -2.26 -10.62
N ALA A 52 6.15 -2.78 -10.29
CA ALA A 52 4.90 -2.08 -10.55
C ALA A 52 4.82 -0.69 -9.87
N PRO A 53 4.92 -0.57 -8.53
CA PRO A 53 4.98 0.73 -7.88
C PRO A 53 6.20 1.56 -8.28
N TYR A 54 7.37 0.94 -8.50
CA TYR A 54 8.58 1.67 -8.92
C TYR A 54 8.37 2.37 -10.27
N ASP A 55 7.78 1.67 -11.25
CA ASP A 55 7.44 2.22 -12.57
C ASP A 55 6.47 3.40 -12.44
N ILE A 56 5.39 3.25 -11.64
CA ILE A 56 4.42 4.32 -11.42
C ILE A 56 5.10 5.56 -10.83
N PHE A 57 5.81 5.41 -9.71
CA PHE A 57 6.42 6.54 -9.01
C PHE A 57 7.50 7.22 -9.85
N HIS A 58 8.34 6.44 -10.54
CA HIS A 58 9.39 6.98 -11.40
C HIS A 58 8.82 7.70 -12.63
N HIS A 59 7.71 7.23 -13.17
CA HIS A 59 7.06 7.85 -14.34
C HIS A 59 6.38 9.19 -14.05
N VAL A 60 6.19 9.57 -12.78
CA VAL A 60 5.70 10.91 -12.40
C VAL A 60 6.53 12.02 -13.04
N ARG A 61 7.85 11.81 -13.17
CA ARG A 61 8.80 12.78 -13.78
C ARG A 61 8.51 13.17 -15.22
N PHE A 62 7.71 12.39 -15.95
CA PHE A 62 7.32 12.72 -17.32
C PHE A 62 6.08 13.62 -17.40
N HIS A 63 5.48 13.96 -16.25
CA HIS A 63 4.20 14.66 -16.19
C HIS A 63 4.19 15.87 -15.27
N ILE A 64 5.22 16.07 -14.45
CA ILE A 64 5.39 17.22 -13.55
C ILE A 64 6.89 17.45 -13.23
N ASP A 65 7.25 18.70 -12.93
CA ASP A 65 8.64 19.10 -12.65
C ASP A 65 9.12 18.68 -11.24
N THR A 66 8.23 18.70 -10.24
CA THR A 66 8.52 18.32 -8.85
C THR A 66 8.18 16.85 -8.58
N ALA A 67 8.73 15.97 -9.40
CA ALA A 67 8.48 14.53 -9.29
C ALA A 67 9.16 13.89 -8.08
N MET A 68 8.69 12.68 -7.74
CA MET A 68 9.27 11.85 -6.69
C MET A 68 10.70 11.42 -7.07
N HIS A 69 11.58 11.34 -6.08
CA HIS A 69 12.88 10.69 -6.20
C HIS A 69 12.75 9.25 -5.69
N VAL A 70 12.93 8.27 -6.58
CA VAL A 70 12.66 6.86 -6.31
C VAL A 70 13.96 6.08 -6.26
N PHE A 71 14.18 5.30 -5.21
CA PHE A 71 15.41 4.53 -5.02
C PHE A 71 15.16 3.24 -4.22
N THR A 72 16.11 2.31 -4.31
CA THR A 72 16.12 1.04 -3.59
C THR A 72 17.10 1.07 -2.43
N VAL A 73 16.75 0.38 -1.34
CA VAL A 73 17.56 0.26 -0.13
C VAL A 73 17.62 -1.20 0.28
N ALA A 74 18.82 -1.78 0.35
CA ALA A 74 19.04 -3.14 0.80
C ALA A 74 19.70 -3.18 2.20
N PRO A 75 19.69 -4.31 2.91
CA PRO A 75 20.41 -4.42 4.18
C PRO A 75 21.91 -4.12 4.05
N ASP A 76 22.53 -4.62 2.97
CA ASP A 76 23.96 -4.51 2.73
C ASP A 76 24.25 -4.07 1.27
N SER A 77 25.49 -3.62 1.01
CA SER A 77 25.91 -3.10 -0.30
C SER A 77 26.05 -4.13 -1.44
N GLY A 78 25.65 -5.38 -1.18
CA GLY A 78 25.74 -6.52 -2.11
C GLY A 78 24.72 -6.47 -3.23
N MET A 79 24.70 -7.56 -4.02
CA MET A 79 23.63 -7.78 -5.01
C MET A 79 22.41 -8.34 -4.29
N VAL A 80 21.23 -7.83 -4.64
CA VAL A 80 19.94 -8.42 -4.29
C VAL A 80 19.50 -9.33 -5.42
N LYS A 81 19.06 -10.54 -5.11
CA LYS A 81 18.45 -11.45 -6.06
C LYS A 81 16.96 -11.55 -5.80
N THR A 82 16.14 -11.19 -6.79
CA THR A 82 14.69 -11.32 -6.72
C THR A 82 14.25 -12.79 -6.73
N PHE A 83 13.04 -13.07 -6.27
CA PHE A 83 12.47 -14.43 -6.24
C PHE A 83 12.54 -15.12 -7.61
N GLU A 84 12.18 -14.40 -8.68
CA GLU A 84 12.21 -14.95 -10.04
C GLU A 84 13.60 -14.90 -10.70
N GLY A 85 14.63 -14.45 -9.97
CA GLY A 85 16.04 -14.66 -10.32
C GLY A 85 16.75 -13.49 -11.02
N ILE A 86 16.17 -12.28 -11.02
CA ILE A 86 16.90 -11.07 -11.47
C ILE A 86 17.86 -10.67 -10.36
N SER A 87 19.09 -10.29 -10.72
CA SER A 87 20.07 -9.76 -9.76
C SER A 87 20.40 -8.32 -10.10
N PHE A 88 20.32 -7.44 -9.10
CA PHE A 88 20.64 -6.02 -9.24
C PHE A 88 21.35 -5.51 -7.98
N LYS A 89 22.02 -4.37 -8.08
CA LYS A 89 22.60 -3.67 -6.94
C LYS A 89 21.61 -2.61 -6.49
N ALA A 90 21.26 -2.58 -5.21
CA ALA A 90 20.45 -1.52 -4.65
C ALA A 90 21.19 -0.17 -4.68
N ASP A 91 20.44 0.94 -4.72
CA ASP A 91 21.01 2.29 -4.77
C ASP A 91 21.72 2.64 -3.45
N HIS A 92 21.12 2.22 -2.33
CA HIS A 92 21.61 2.46 -0.97
C HIS A 92 21.61 1.18 -0.12
N HIS A 93 22.28 1.23 1.02
CA HIS A 93 22.15 0.23 2.08
C HIS A 93 21.83 0.88 3.43
N PHE A 94 21.43 0.09 4.44
CA PHE A 94 20.94 0.63 5.73
C PHE A 94 21.97 1.54 6.43
N ASP A 95 23.25 1.17 6.37
CA ASP A 95 24.34 1.93 6.97
C ASP A 95 24.95 3.02 6.04
N ASP A 96 24.30 3.35 4.92
CA ASP A 96 24.81 4.32 3.95
C ASP A 96 24.62 5.77 4.46
N PRO A 97 25.70 6.53 4.74
CA PRO A 97 25.57 7.92 5.18
C PRO A 97 24.96 8.86 4.12
N ALA A 98 24.87 8.42 2.87
CA ALA A 98 24.23 9.16 1.78
C ALA A 98 22.77 8.74 1.53
N LEU A 99 22.21 7.82 2.33
CA LEU A 99 20.79 7.44 2.24
C LEU A 99 19.90 8.68 2.49
N PRO A 100 19.03 9.06 1.53
CA PRO A 100 18.10 10.17 1.74
C PRO A 100 17.03 9.83 2.79
N ASP A 101 16.48 10.84 3.45
CA ASP A 101 15.27 10.69 4.27
C ASP A 101 14.15 10.05 3.43
N ILE A 102 13.37 9.14 4.03
CA ILE A 102 12.33 8.39 3.33
C ILE A 102 10.96 8.96 3.68
N ASP A 103 10.35 9.61 2.70
CA ASP A 103 9.02 10.22 2.79
C ASP A 103 7.89 9.20 2.58
N VAL A 104 8.14 8.24 1.68
CA VAL A 104 7.26 7.10 1.38
C VAL A 104 8.11 5.84 1.46
N LEU A 105 7.86 5.02 2.48
CA LEU A 105 8.51 3.73 2.64
C LEU A 105 7.68 2.67 1.94
N VAL A 106 8.27 1.97 0.97
CA VAL A 106 7.60 0.91 0.21
C VAL A 106 8.24 -0.43 0.55
N LEU A 107 7.41 -1.40 0.93
CA LEU A 107 7.81 -2.74 1.35
C LEU A 107 7.10 -3.80 0.50
N PRO A 108 7.70 -4.20 -0.63
CA PRO A 108 7.27 -5.36 -1.39
C PRO A 108 7.39 -6.65 -0.58
N SER A 109 6.66 -7.70 -0.97
CA SER A 109 6.91 -9.04 -0.43
C SER A 109 8.25 -9.59 -0.90
N ALA A 110 8.83 -10.43 -0.05
CA ALA A 110 9.96 -11.28 -0.35
C ALA A 110 9.68 -12.72 0.10
N GLU A 111 10.47 -13.67 -0.43
CA GLU A 111 10.38 -15.11 -0.15
C GLU A 111 10.20 -15.44 1.34
N ASN A 112 10.83 -14.66 2.23
CA ASN A 112 10.88 -14.92 3.67
C ASN A 112 10.10 -13.90 4.52
N SER A 113 9.22 -13.08 3.92
CA SER A 113 8.48 -12.01 4.64
C SER A 113 7.56 -12.52 5.75
N MET A 114 7.21 -13.82 5.76
CA MET A 114 6.47 -14.47 6.84
C MET A 114 7.33 -15.39 7.74
N GLY A 115 8.65 -15.33 7.58
CA GLY A 115 9.61 -16.25 8.18
C GLY A 115 10.84 -15.50 8.69
N SER A 116 12.03 -15.84 8.17
CA SER A 116 13.30 -15.34 8.69
C SER A 116 13.46 -13.82 8.63
N ASP A 117 12.76 -13.13 7.72
CA ASP A 117 12.81 -11.67 7.65
C ASP A 117 12.19 -11.01 8.90
N LEU A 118 11.24 -11.69 9.55
CA LEU A 118 10.64 -11.22 10.82
C LEU A 118 11.58 -11.40 12.02
N GLU A 119 12.58 -12.28 11.89
CA GLU A 119 13.59 -12.53 12.92
C GLU A 119 14.84 -11.64 12.73
N ASP A 120 14.96 -10.97 11.58
CA ASP A 120 16.06 -10.05 11.29
C ASP A 120 15.84 -8.69 11.98
N GLY A 121 16.41 -8.55 13.18
CA GLY A 121 16.35 -7.31 13.94
C GLY A 121 16.88 -6.08 13.18
N ARG A 122 17.86 -6.22 12.27
CA ARG A 122 18.35 -5.07 11.48
C ARG A 122 17.29 -4.59 10.52
N LEU A 123 16.60 -5.51 9.84
CA LEU A 123 15.50 -5.18 8.94
C LEU A 123 14.34 -4.54 9.69
N ILE A 124 13.89 -5.18 10.79
CA ILE A 124 12.74 -4.68 11.55
C ILE A 124 13.03 -3.31 12.16
N ASP A 125 14.21 -3.09 12.73
CA ASP A 125 14.57 -1.80 13.32
C ASP A 125 14.69 -0.71 12.25
N PHE A 126 15.29 -1.01 11.09
CA PHE A 126 15.37 -0.07 9.97
C PHE A 126 13.97 0.31 9.46
N VAL A 127 13.10 -0.66 9.24
CA VAL A 127 11.72 -0.44 8.78
C VAL A 127 10.94 0.37 9.81
N ARG A 128 11.08 0.08 11.11
CA ARG A 128 10.43 0.84 12.18
C ARG A 128 10.89 2.30 12.18
N GLU A 129 12.20 2.53 12.22
CA GLU A 129 12.78 3.87 12.28
C GLU A 129 12.34 4.72 11.08
N LYS A 130 12.56 4.22 9.85
CA LYS A 130 12.20 4.95 8.64
C LYS A 130 10.71 5.04 8.43
N GLY A 131 9.95 4.04 8.85
CA GLY A 131 8.50 4.04 8.80
C GLY A 131 7.88 5.07 9.74
N ASP A 132 8.47 5.33 10.90
CA ASP A 132 8.01 6.34 11.86
C ASP A 132 8.23 7.77 11.37
N GLU A 133 9.31 8.01 10.62
CA GLU A 133 9.63 9.29 9.98
C GLU A 133 8.85 9.50 8.68
N ALA A 134 8.44 8.43 8.00
CA ALA A 134 7.73 8.50 6.74
C ALA A 134 6.28 8.99 6.89
N SER A 135 5.85 9.79 5.92
CA SER A 135 4.44 10.18 5.81
C SER A 135 3.55 9.06 5.32
N PHE A 136 4.07 8.14 4.53
CA PHE A 136 3.33 6.96 4.07
C PHE A 136 4.19 5.71 4.18
N VAL A 137 3.56 4.63 4.62
CA VAL A 137 4.12 3.28 4.52
C VAL A 137 3.23 2.47 3.59
N VAL A 138 3.82 1.79 2.61
CA VAL A 138 3.11 1.02 1.60
C VAL A 138 3.59 -0.42 1.66
N SER A 139 2.70 -1.39 1.85
CA SER A 139 3.04 -2.81 1.70
C SER A 139 2.36 -3.44 0.50
N LEU A 140 3.06 -4.39 -0.11
CA LEU A 140 2.55 -5.23 -1.18
C LEU A 140 2.62 -6.68 -0.69
N CYS A 141 1.51 -7.42 -0.79
CA CYS A 141 1.43 -8.83 -0.38
C CYS A 141 1.99 -8.99 1.04
N ASP A 142 2.85 -9.98 1.26
CA ASP A 142 3.38 -10.32 2.57
C ASP A 142 4.39 -9.31 3.15
N GLY A 143 4.73 -8.23 2.42
CA GLY A 143 5.40 -7.08 3.03
C GLY A 143 4.61 -6.49 4.20
N ALA A 144 3.30 -6.75 4.28
CA ALA A 144 2.47 -6.40 5.42
C ALA A 144 2.93 -7.04 6.75
N PHE A 145 3.52 -8.24 6.72
CA PHE A 145 4.00 -8.92 7.94
C PHE A 145 5.19 -8.18 8.55
N VAL A 146 6.11 -7.68 7.73
CA VAL A 146 7.28 -6.92 8.19
C VAL A 146 6.86 -5.54 8.73
N LEU A 147 5.89 -4.87 8.08
CA LEU A 147 5.32 -3.63 8.65
C LEU A 147 4.58 -3.87 9.98
N ALA A 148 3.89 -5.01 10.11
CA ALA A 148 3.21 -5.38 11.36
C ALA A 148 4.22 -5.66 12.48
N GLU A 149 5.29 -6.42 12.21
CA GLU A 149 6.36 -6.69 13.19
C GLU A 149 7.12 -5.42 13.60
N ALA A 150 7.28 -4.47 12.68
CA ALA A 150 7.82 -3.15 12.98
C ALA A 150 6.89 -2.30 13.88
N GLY A 151 5.63 -2.70 14.08
CA GLY A 151 4.62 -1.97 14.87
C GLY A 151 3.93 -0.84 14.09
N LEU A 152 4.14 -0.75 12.78
CA LEU A 152 3.65 0.37 11.95
C LEU A 152 2.17 0.22 11.56
N LEU A 153 1.59 -0.96 11.75
CA LEU A 153 0.22 -1.27 11.38
C LEU A 153 -0.75 -1.36 12.57
N ASP A 154 -0.27 -1.18 13.80
CA ASP A 154 -1.06 -1.40 15.01
C ASP A 154 -2.39 -0.63 15.02
N SER A 155 -3.48 -1.37 15.27
CA SER A 155 -4.85 -0.82 15.30
C SER A 155 -5.26 -0.09 14.01
N LEU A 156 -4.78 -0.55 12.86
CA LEU A 156 -5.22 -0.11 11.53
C LEU A 156 -6.06 -1.20 10.84
N LEU A 157 -6.93 -0.74 9.94
CA LEU A 157 -7.54 -1.59 8.92
C LEU A 157 -6.50 -1.86 7.82
N VAL A 158 -6.21 -3.13 7.56
CA VAL A 158 -5.18 -3.55 6.60
C VAL A 158 -5.65 -4.71 5.72
N THR A 159 -4.89 -5.03 4.69
CA THR A 159 -5.01 -6.25 3.87
C THR A 159 -3.62 -6.78 3.56
N THR A 160 -3.53 -8.04 3.16
CA THR A 160 -2.32 -8.68 2.62
C THR A 160 -2.73 -9.57 1.45
N PHE A 161 -1.84 -10.48 1.00
CA PHE A 161 -2.15 -11.53 0.05
C PHE A 161 -3.40 -12.32 0.46
N PRO A 162 -4.33 -12.64 -0.45
CA PRO A 162 -5.63 -13.18 -0.08
C PRO A 162 -5.58 -14.45 0.77
N GLU A 163 -4.62 -15.33 0.50
CA GLU A 163 -4.40 -16.60 1.20
C GLU A 163 -3.79 -16.41 2.60
N ASP A 164 -3.09 -15.30 2.84
CA ASP A 164 -2.34 -15.04 4.08
C ASP A 164 -3.03 -14.07 5.04
N VAL A 165 -4.21 -13.54 4.68
CA VAL A 165 -5.00 -12.66 5.55
C VAL A 165 -5.29 -13.29 6.92
N ASP A 166 -5.70 -14.55 6.96
CA ASP A 166 -6.03 -15.23 8.21
C ASP A 166 -4.77 -15.49 9.06
N LYS A 167 -3.64 -15.72 8.41
CA LYS A 167 -2.35 -15.90 9.08
C LYS A 167 -1.88 -14.59 9.71
N LEU A 168 -1.95 -13.48 8.96
CA LEU A 168 -1.59 -12.15 9.45
C LEU A 168 -2.45 -11.76 10.65
N GLN A 169 -3.77 -11.97 10.57
CA GLN A 169 -4.69 -11.73 11.69
C GLN A 169 -4.34 -12.57 12.93
N SER A 170 -3.93 -13.82 12.74
CA SER A 170 -3.59 -14.73 13.85
C SER A 170 -2.30 -14.34 14.58
N GLN A 171 -1.32 -13.81 13.84
CA GLN A 171 -0.04 -13.36 14.40
C GLN A 171 -0.13 -11.97 15.03
N TYR A 172 -0.91 -11.07 14.45
CA TYR A 172 -1.07 -9.69 14.92
C TYR A 172 -2.55 -9.41 15.25
N PRO A 173 -3.04 -9.85 16.41
CA PRO A 173 -4.46 -9.79 16.76
C PRO A 173 -5.03 -8.38 16.97
N LEU A 174 -4.17 -7.35 17.00
CA LEU A 174 -4.59 -5.94 17.09
C LEU A 174 -4.92 -5.32 15.73
N LEU A 175 -4.62 -6.01 14.63
CA LEU A 175 -4.96 -5.56 13.28
C LEU A 175 -6.42 -5.87 12.96
N GLU A 176 -7.08 -4.98 12.22
CA GLU A 176 -8.36 -5.27 11.56
C GLU A 176 -8.10 -5.64 10.10
N LEU A 177 -8.57 -6.80 9.65
CA LEU A 177 -8.25 -7.29 8.30
C LEU A 177 -9.44 -7.21 7.33
N MET A 178 -9.18 -6.68 6.14
CA MET A 178 -10.09 -6.73 5.00
C MET A 178 -9.70 -7.82 4.02
N LYS A 179 -10.71 -8.48 3.46
CA LYS A 179 -10.57 -9.49 2.41
C LYS A 179 -11.21 -8.99 1.12
N LYS A 180 -10.76 -9.55 -0.02
CA LYS A 180 -11.35 -9.30 -1.36
C LYS A 180 -11.27 -7.83 -1.79
N VAL A 181 -10.17 -7.18 -1.41
CA VAL A 181 -9.82 -5.81 -1.82
C VAL A 181 -8.44 -5.85 -2.46
N SER A 182 -8.17 -4.91 -3.35
CA SER A 182 -6.85 -4.71 -3.95
C SER A 182 -5.90 -4.05 -2.95
N PHE A 183 -6.38 -3.05 -2.22
CA PHE A 183 -5.65 -2.40 -1.15
C PHE A 183 -6.60 -1.78 -0.11
N VAL A 184 -6.04 -1.45 1.05
CA VAL A 184 -6.67 -0.66 2.10
C VAL A 184 -5.78 0.54 2.37
N HIS A 185 -6.39 1.71 2.57
CA HIS A 185 -5.71 2.89 3.09
C HIS A 185 -6.27 3.24 4.46
N ASP A 186 -5.42 3.29 5.49
CA ASP A 186 -5.79 3.71 6.84
C ASP A 186 -4.64 4.43 7.55
N GLY A 187 -4.88 5.67 7.98
CA GLY A 187 -3.82 6.51 8.56
C GLY A 187 -2.70 6.76 7.54
N LYS A 188 -1.46 6.46 7.93
CA LYS A 188 -0.28 6.53 7.04
C LYS A 188 -0.09 5.27 6.18
N ALA A 189 -0.82 4.20 6.45
CA ALA A 189 -0.57 2.90 5.82
C ALA A 189 -1.45 2.69 4.59
N ILE A 190 -0.83 2.21 3.50
CA ILE A 190 -1.50 1.69 2.32
C ILE A 190 -1.03 0.24 2.13
N THR A 191 -1.85 -0.72 2.53
CA THR A 191 -1.50 -2.15 2.44
C THR A 191 -2.23 -2.79 1.26
N SER A 192 -1.58 -3.64 0.48
CA SER A 192 -2.13 -4.21 -0.75
C SER A 192 -2.03 -5.74 -0.81
N ALA A 193 -2.94 -6.36 -1.55
CA ALA A 193 -2.89 -7.78 -1.91
C ALA A 193 -1.68 -8.14 -2.79
N GLY A 194 -1.01 -7.15 -3.39
CA GLY A 194 0.23 -7.33 -4.15
C GLY A 194 0.08 -7.96 -5.54
N GLY A 195 1.13 -8.61 -6.02
CA GLY A 195 1.24 -9.07 -7.40
C GLY A 195 0.96 -7.95 -8.42
N ALA A 196 0.21 -8.26 -9.49
CA ALA A 196 -0.18 -7.28 -10.50
C ALA A 196 -1.10 -6.16 -9.98
N LEU A 197 -1.74 -6.32 -8.82
CA LEU A 197 -2.55 -5.26 -8.23
C LEU A 197 -1.71 -4.14 -7.63
N SER A 198 -0.39 -4.33 -7.48
CA SER A 198 0.55 -3.35 -6.92
C SER A 198 0.63 -2.03 -7.71
N TYR A 199 0.16 -2.00 -8.97
CA TYR A 199 0.01 -0.74 -9.73
C TYR A 199 -1.08 0.17 -9.13
N GLU A 200 -2.15 -0.42 -8.56
CA GLU A 200 -3.31 0.33 -8.07
C GLU A 200 -3.02 1.18 -6.81
N PRO A 201 -2.42 0.66 -5.71
CA PRO A 201 -2.08 1.49 -4.56
C PRO A 201 -1.05 2.57 -4.91
N ALA A 202 -0.15 2.30 -5.88
CA ALA A 202 0.82 3.27 -6.34
C ALA A 202 0.15 4.42 -7.11
N LEU A 203 -0.73 4.12 -8.07
CA LEU A 203 -1.51 5.13 -8.79
C LEU A 203 -2.43 5.92 -7.86
N TYR A 204 -3.01 5.25 -6.87
CA TYR A 204 -3.81 5.88 -5.82
C TYR A 204 -2.98 6.88 -5.00
N LEU A 205 -1.76 6.52 -4.58
CA LEU A 205 -0.88 7.43 -3.85
C LEU A 205 -0.41 8.61 -4.73
N VAL A 206 -0.12 8.38 -6.00
CA VAL A 206 0.15 9.47 -6.96
C VAL A 206 -1.06 10.39 -7.11
N GLU A 207 -2.29 9.85 -7.13
CA GLU A 207 -3.51 10.65 -7.17
C GLU A 207 -3.68 11.49 -5.89
N MET A 208 -3.33 10.95 -4.72
CA MET A 208 -3.34 11.72 -3.46
C MET A 208 -2.33 12.88 -3.49
N ILE A 209 -1.07 12.61 -3.87
CA ILE A 209 0.03 13.57 -3.76
C ILE A 209 -0.04 14.63 -4.88
N TYR A 210 -0.22 14.18 -6.13
CA TYR A 210 -0.10 15.03 -7.32
C TYR A 210 -1.43 15.33 -8.00
N GLY A 211 -2.52 14.69 -7.56
CA GLY A 211 -3.85 14.87 -8.09
C GLY A 211 -4.17 13.93 -9.25
N LYS A 212 -5.48 13.76 -9.47
CA LYS A 212 -6.07 12.83 -10.44
C LYS A 212 -5.51 12.93 -11.85
N GLU A 213 -5.28 14.14 -12.35
CA GLU A 213 -4.80 14.34 -13.72
C GLU A 213 -3.37 13.83 -13.92
N VAL A 214 -2.50 13.94 -12.90
CA VAL A 214 -1.14 13.40 -12.96
C VAL A 214 -1.19 11.88 -12.91
N ALA A 215 -1.93 11.30 -11.97
CA ALA A 215 -2.10 9.85 -11.86
C ALA A 215 -2.65 9.22 -13.15
N LYS A 216 -3.65 9.86 -13.78
CA LYS A 216 -4.20 9.43 -15.07
C LYS A 216 -3.16 9.46 -16.19
N LYS A 217 -2.32 10.50 -16.25
CA LYS A 217 -1.25 10.59 -17.26
C LYS A 217 -0.18 9.52 -17.06
N VAL A 218 0.24 9.29 -15.80
CA VAL A 218 1.17 8.21 -15.44
C VAL A 218 0.61 6.87 -15.87
N GLY A 219 -0.63 6.55 -15.49
CA GLY A 219 -1.30 5.31 -15.89
C GLY A 219 -1.34 5.13 -17.41
N ASN A 220 -1.76 6.17 -18.15
CA ASN A 220 -1.78 6.12 -19.62
C ASN A 220 -0.40 5.89 -20.24
N GLY A 221 0.66 6.43 -19.63
CA GLY A 221 2.05 6.20 -20.07
C GLY A 221 2.50 4.75 -19.95
N LEU A 222 1.86 3.98 -19.07
CA LEU A 222 2.06 2.54 -18.87
C LEU A 222 0.91 1.70 -19.45
N VAL A 223 0.02 2.31 -20.25
CA VAL A 223 -1.13 1.65 -20.88
C VAL A 223 -2.14 1.11 -19.84
N ILE A 224 -2.19 1.72 -18.66
CA ILE A 224 -3.13 1.43 -17.58
C ILE A 224 -4.20 2.53 -17.56
N THR A 225 -5.46 2.14 -17.73
CA THR A 225 -6.57 3.09 -17.55
C THR A 225 -6.82 3.29 -16.06
N TRP A 226 -6.40 4.43 -15.51
CA TRP A 226 -6.57 4.73 -14.11
C TRP A 226 -7.81 5.59 -13.81
N SER A 227 -8.56 5.14 -12.81
CA SER A 227 -9.50 5.94 -12.01
C SER A 227 -9.66 5.22 -10.68
N ALA A 228 -9.49 5.92 -9.54
CA ALA A 228 -9.65 5.30 -8.23
C ALA A 228 -10.99 4.55 -8.08
N SER A 229 -12.06 5.01 -8.73
CA SER A 229 -13.37 4.33 -8.74
C SER A 229 -13.40 2.93 -9.37
N LEU A 230 -12.35 2.55 -10.11
CA LEU A 230 -12.22 1.24 -10.76
C LEU A 230 -11.51 0.23 -9.86
N ALA A 231 -10.70 0.69 -8.91
CA ALA A 231 -9.95 -0.17 -8.01
C ALA A 231 -10.82 -0.60 -6.82
N PRO A 232 -10.84 -1.89 -6.46
CA PRO A 232 -11.58 -2.39 -5.31
C PRO A 232 -10.81 -2.14 -4.01
N TYR A 233 -10.75 -0.89 -3.54
CA TYR A 233 -10.05 -0.52 -2.30
C TYR A 233 -10.98 -0.08 -1.18
N GLU A 234 -10.52 -0.09 0.07
CA GLU A 234 -11.28 0.40 1.23
C GLU A 234 -10.51 1.45 2.03
N HIS A 235 -11.25 2.28 2.77
CA HIS A 235 -10.70 3.22 3.73
C HIS A 235 -10.93 2.72 5.15
N GLY A 236 -9.88 2.69 5.96
CA GLY A 236 -10.03 2.55 7.40
C GLY A 236 -10.43 3.86 8.09
N PRO A 237 -10.72 3.80 9.40
CA PRO A 237 -11.27 4.94 10.16
C PRO A 237 -10.40 6.20 10.17
N LYS A 238 -9.07 6.05 10.02
CA LYS A 238 -8.10 7.14 10.12
C LYS A 238 -7.73 7.73 8.76
N ALA A 239 -8.08 7.08 7.64
CA ALA A 239 -7.71 7.46 6.28
C ALA A 239 -8.06 8.92 5.90
N MET A 240 -9.27 9.38 6.25
CA MET A 240 -9.77 10.70 5.86
C MET A 240 -9.29 11.84 6.78
N GLN A 241 -8.69 11.49 7.92
CA GLN A 241 -8.23 12.45 8.93
C GLN A 241 -6.71 12.59 8.93
N TYR A 242 -6.02 11.68 8.23
CA TYR A 242 -4.58 11.65 8.18
C TYR A 242 -4.01 12.85 7.43
N LYS A 243 -2.94 13.41 7.99
CA LYS A 243 -2.18 14.49 7.39
C LYS A 243 -0.73 14.05 7.30
N PRO A 244 -0.15 13.98 6.10
CA PRO A 244 1.26 13.63 5.95
C PRO A 244 2.17 14.70 6.55
N ILE A 245 3.37 14.28 6.92
CA ILE A 245 4.45 15.09 7.49
C ILE A 245 5.51 15.37 6.40
N TRP A 246 5.40 16.50 5.71
CA TRP A 246 6.32 16.90 4.64
C TRP A 246 7.18 18.10 4.99
#